data_AF-A0A8B7KDV8-F1
#
_entry.id   AF-A0A8B7KDV8-F1
#
_cell.length_a   1.000
_cell.length_b   1.000
_cell.length_c   1.000
_cell.angle_alpha   90.00
_cell.angle_beta   90.00
_cell.angle_gamma   90.00
#
_symmetry.space_group_name_H-M   'P 1'
#
loop_
_entity.id
_entity.type
_entity.pdbx_description
1 polymer ?
#
loop_
_entity_poly.entity_id
_entity_poly.type
_entity_poly.pdbx_seq_one_letter_code
_entity_poly.pdbx_strand_id
1 'polypeptide(L)'
;MHQKLLKSAHYIELGSYQYWPVLVPRGIRLYTYEQIPVSLKDNPYITDGYRAYLPSRLCIKSLFILSNETVNIWSHLLGFFLFFTLGIYDMTSVLPSASASREDFVICSICLFCFQYWRQVYLITVLAMILAVFFAQIHPSYLTQQWQRLRSIIFCSVSGYGVIPTLHWVWLNGGIGAPIVQDFAPRVIVMYVIALLAFLFYISKVPERYFPGQLNYLGSSHQIWHILAVVMLYWWHQSTVYVMQYRHSEPCPDYVSHL
;
A
#
# COMPACT_ATOMS: atom_id res chain seq x y z
N MET A 1 -22.39 24.36 24.28
CA MET A 1 -22.18 23.05 23.62
C MET A 1 -20.94 22.30 24.14
N HIS A 2 -19.89 23.01 24.59
CA HIS A 2 -18.63 22.43 25.10
C HIS A 2 -18.76 21.60 26.39
N GLN A 3 -19.67 21.95 27.30
CA GLN A 3 -19.83 21.26 28.60
C GLN A 3 -20.47 19.86 28.52
N LYS A 4 -21.22 19.54 27.46
CA LYS A 4 -21.81 18.20 27.28
C LYS A 4 -20.80 17.15 26.81
N LEU A 5 -19.76 17.56 26.08
CA LEU A 5 -18.69 16.68 25.59
C LEU A 5 -17.77 16.19 26.72
N LEU A 6 -17.50 17.05 27.72
CA LEU A 6 -16.62 16.72 28.86
C LEU A 6 -17.22 15.66 29.80
N LYS A 7 -18.55 15.55 29.91
CA LYS A 7 -19.19 14.53 30.78
C LYS A 7 -19.12 13.10 30.23
N SER A 8 -18.76 12.91 28.96
CA SER A 8 -18.72 11.59 28.31
C SER A 8 -17.32 11.03 28.08
N ALA A 9 -16.27 11.71 28.52
CA ALA A 9 -14.90 11.26 28.30
C ALA A 9 -14.24 10.84 29.62
N HIS A 10 -13.52 9.72 29.60
CA HIS A 10 -12.69 9.25 30.71
C HIS A 10 -11.21 9.37 30.31
N TYR A 11 -10.36 9.76 31.24
CA TYR A 11 -8.91 9.82 31.05
C TYR A 11 -8.29 8.47 31.43
N ILE A 12 -7.43 7.92 30.59
CA ILE A 12 -6.66 6.71 30.91
C ILE A 12 -5.18 7.12 30.92
N GLU A 13 -4.48 6.79 31.99
CA GLU A 13 -3.02 6.90 32.04
C GLU A 13 -2.43 5.79 31.17
N LEU A 14 -1.82 6.19 30.06
CA LEU A 14 -1.11 5.28 29.17
C LEU A 14 0.20 4.91 29.83
N GLY A 15 0.41 3.62 30.13
CA GLY A 15 1.47 3.09 31.02
C GLY A 15 2.93 3.32 30.59
N SER A 16 3.18 4.25 29.66
CA SER A 16 4.51 4.70 29.21
C SER A 16 4.58 6.21 28.98
N TYR A 17 3.43 6.89 28.92
CA TYR A 17 3.30 8.32 28.64
C TYR A 17 2.59 8.98 29.83
N GLN A 18 3.38 9.30 30.86
CA GLN A 18 2.90 9.78 32.15
C GLN A 18 2.21 11.18 32.10
N TYR A 19 2.00 11.77 30.91
CA TYR A 19 1.54 13.15 30.75
C TYR A 19 0.56 13.40 29.59
N TRP A 20 0.06 12.38 28.89
CA TRP A 20 -0.86 12.58 27.74
C TRP A 20 -2.28 12.12 28.05
N PRO A 21 -3.18 13.03 28.50
CA PRO A 21 -4.58 12.70 28.72
C PRO A 21 -5.28 12.46 27.37
N VAL A 22 -5.50 11.20 27.00
CA VAL A 22 -6.32 10.86 25.82
C VAL A 22 -7.79 10.85 26.23
N LEU A 23 -8.60 11.69 25.58
CA LEU A 23 -10.06 11.70 25.72
C LEU A 23 -10.64 10.45 25.05
N VAL A 24 -11.11 9.50 25.85
CA VAL A 24 -11.78 8.31 25.33
C VAL A 24 -13.30 8.44 25.55
N PRO A 25 -14.12 8.48 24.47
CA PRO A 25 -15.57 8.42 24.58
C PRO A 25 -16.05 7.21 25.40
N ARG A 26 -17.06 7.41 26.25
CA ARG A 26 -17.73 6.35 27.01
C ARG A 26 -18.02 5.12 26.13
N GLY A 27 -17.52 3.96 26.56
CA GLY A 27 -17.77 2.67 25.92
C GLY A 27 -16.63 2.15 25.04
N ILE A 28 -15.55 2.91 24.84
CA ILE A 28 -14.34 2.42 24.18
C ILE A 28 -13.24 2.31 25.23
N ARG A 29 -12.61 1.14 25.33
CA ARG A 29 -11.48 0.86 26.21
C ARG A 29 -10.30 0.42 25.36
N LEU A 30 -9.12 0.93 25.67
CA LEU A 30 -7.86 0.46 25.10
C LEU A 30 -7.27 -0.64 25.99
N TYR A 31 -6.62 -1.60 25.35
CA TYR A 31 -6.09 -2.79 25.99
C TYR A 31 -4.57 -2.88 25.82
N THR A 32 -3.93 -3.49 26.82
CA THR A 32 -2.53 -3.86 26.74
C THR A 32 -2.32 -5.13 25.90
N TYR A 33 -1.10 -5.36 25.43
CA TYR A 33 -0.73 -6.56 24.65
C TYR A 33 -1.15 -7.87 25.32
N GLU A 34 -1.12 -7.95 26.65
CA GLU A 34 -1.52 -9.16 27.35
C GLU A 34 -3.04 -9.40 27.42
N GLN A 35 -3.83 -8.34 27.28
CA GLN A 35 -5.30 -8.39 27.43
C GLN A 35 -6.03 -8.68 26.12
N ILE A 36 -5.32 -8.63 24.98
CA ILE A 36 -5.91 -8.87 23.66
C ILE A 36 -5.93 -10.36 23.29
N PRO A 37 -6.89 -10.79 22.44
CA PRO A 37 -6.94 -12.15 21.94
C PRO A 37 -5.68 -12.49 21.12
N VAL A 38 -5.30 -13.77 21.13
CA VAL A 38 -4.09 -14.29 20.45
C VAL A 38 -4.07 -13.97 18.95
N SER A 39 -5.23 -13.84 18.30
CA SER A 39 -5.33 -13.46 16.89
C SER A 39 -4.87 -12.02 16.59
N LEU A 40 -4.84 -11.14 17.60
CA LEU A 40 -4.37 -9.75 17.47
C LEU A 40 -2.93 -9.56 17.97
N LYS A 41 -2.33 -10.57 18.61
CA LYS A 41 -0.96 -10.55 19.11
C LYS A 41 0.03 -10.81 17.96
N ASP A 42 0.34 -9.77 17.18
CA ASP A 42 1.32 -9.82 16.08
C ASP A 42 2.70 -9.25 16.47
N ASN A 43 2.72 -8.07 17.09
CA ASN A 43 3.95 -7.35 17.42
C ASN A 43 4.13 -7.19 18.94
N PRO A 44 5.01 -7.97 19.60
CA PRO A 44 5.19 -7.93 21.05
C PRO A 44 5.85 -6.63 21.57
N TYR A 45 6.44 -5.82 20.70
CA TYR A 45 7.08 -4.56 21.09
C TYR A 45 6.07 -3.42 21.28
N ILE A 46 4.85 -3.57 20.74
CA ILE A 46 3.74 -2.66 20.97
C ILE A 46 2.98 -3.17 22.20
N THR A 47 3.05 -2.41 23.29
CA THR A 47 2.63 -2.92 24.61
C THR A 47 1.22 -2.48 25.02
N ASP A 48 0.71 -1.40 24.43
CA ASP A 48 -0.59 -0.79 24.77
C ASP A 48 -1.23 -0.07 23.57
N GLY A 49 -2.45 0.41 23.77
CA GLY A 49 -3.20 1.18 22.78
C GLY A 49 -4.06 0.32 21.85
N TYR A 50 -4.21 -0.96 22.13
CA TYR A 50 -4.97 -1.89 21.29
C TYR A 50 -6.48 -1.66 21.41
N ARG A 51 -7.15 -1.82 20.26
CA ARG A 51 -8.61 -1.84 20.15
C ARG A 51 -9.08 -3.28 20.05
N ALA A 52 -9.83 -3.76 21.04
CA ALA A 52 -10.38 -5.11 21.04
C ALA A 52 -11.86 -5.09 21.48
N TYR A 53 -12.61 -6.13 21.09
CA TYR A 53 -14.01 -6.34 21.50
C TYR A 53 -14.98 -5.20 21.14
N LEU A 54 -14.73 -4.47 20.04
CA LEU A 54 -15.58 -3.38 19.59
C LEU A 54 -16.62 -3.84 18.55
N PRO A 55 -17.93 -3.53 18.73
CA PRO A 55 -18.91 -3.64 17.67
C PRO A 55 -18.68 -2.59 16.58
N SER A 56 -19.15 -2.83 15.35
CA SER A 56 -18.86 -1.99 14.17
C SER A 56 -19.14 -0.49 14.36
N ARG A 57 -20.19 -0.13 15.09
CA ARG A 57 -20.52 1.28 15.40
C ARG A 57 -19.46 1.96 16.26
N LEU A 58 -18.88 1.24 17.22
CA LEU A 58 -17.80 1.76 18.06
C LEU A 58 -16.45 1.73 17.32
N CYS A 59 -16.24 0.79 16.40
CA CYS A 59 -15.07 0.81 15.51
C CYS A 59 -14.99 2.13 14.71
N ILE A 60 -16.11 2.59 14.13
CA ILE A 60 -16.15 3.87 13.39
C ILE A 60 -15.86 5.05 14.32
N LYS A 61 -16.42 5.06 15.54
CA LYS A 61 -16.11 6.12 16.52
C LYS A 61 -14.65 6.11 16.94
N SER A 62 -14.01 4.93 16.96
CA SER A 62 -12.60 4.78 17.34
C SER A 62 -11.62 5.40 16.34
N LEU A 63 -12.06 5.76 15.12
CA LEU A 63 -11.23 6.45 14.13
C LEU A 63 -10.67 7.78 14.65
N PHE A 64 -11.41 8.43 15.55
CA PHE A 64 -11.06 9.72 16.15
C PHE A 64 -10.46 9.58 17.55
N ILE A 65 -10.12 8.35 17.97
CA ILE A 65 -9.46 8.08 19.25
C ILE A 65 -8.03 7.68 18.96
N LEU A 66 -7.10 8.19 19.76
CA LEU A 66 -5.70 7.81 19.67
C LEU A 66 -5.53 6.35 20.13
N SER A 67 -5.02 5.51 19.24
CA SER A 67 -4.79 4.07 19.39
C SER A 67 -3.55 3.68 18.60
N ASN A 68 -3.04 2.47 18.81
CA ASN A 68 -1.91 1.96 18.03
C ASN A 68 -2.18 1.82 16.52
N GLU A 69 -3.46 1.80 16.14
CA GLU A 69 -3.92 1.72 14.76
C GLU A 69 -4.26 3.08 14.13
N THR A 70 -4.20 4.19 14.89
CA THR A 70 -4.66 5.49 14.39
C THR A 70 -3.92 5.91 13.13
N VAL A 71 -2.59 5.89 13.15
CA VAL A 71 -1.79 6.25 11.98
C VAL A 71 -2.01 5.26 10.83
N ASN A 72 -2.09 3.95 11.12
CA ASN A 72 -2.35 2.91 10.10
C ASN A 72 -3.65 3.16 9.34
N ILE A 73 -4.72 3.53 10.05
CA ILE A 73 -6.02 3.80 9.43
C ILE A 73 -5.97 5.10 8.63
N TRP A 74 -5.45 6.17 9.23
CA TRP A 74 -5.44 7.48 8.58
C TRP A 74 -4.49 7.53 7.38
N SER A 75 -3.36 6.82 7.39
CA SER A 75 -2.48 6.72 6.22
C SER A 75 -3.20 6.06 5.03
N HIS A 76 -3.98 5.00 5.28
CA HIS A 76 -4.79 4.37 4.24
C HIS A 76 -5.95 5.25 3.77
N LEU A 77 -6.67 5.90 4.70
CA LEU A 77 -7.81 6.74 4.35
C LEU A 77 -7.39 7.97 3.53
N LEU A 78 -6.32 8.65 3.94
CA LEU A 78 -5.76 9.76 3.20
C LEU A 78 -5.18 9.29 1.85
N GLY A 79 -4.49 8.15 1.84
CA GLY A 79 -4.04 7.51 0.61
C GLY A 79 -5.19 7.21 -0.36
N PHE A 80 -6.31 6.69 0.13
CA PHE A 80 -7.51 6.45 -0.69
C PHE A 80 -8.01 7.74 -1.34
N PHE A 81 -8.19 8.81 -0.59
CA PHE A 81 -8.64 10.09 -1.16
C PHE A 81 -7.63 10.66 -2.17
N LEU A 82 -6.33 10.55 -1.88
CA LEU A 82 -5.28 10.95 -2.82
C LEU A 82 -5.36 10.17 -4.13
N PHE A 83 -5.35 8.83 -4.10
CA PHE A 83 -5.37 8.03 -5.33
C PHE A 83 -6.71 8.06 -6.06
N PHE A 84 -7.82 8.25 -5.33
CA PHE A 84 -9.13 8.43 -5.94
C PHE A 84 -9.23 9.76 -6.69
N THR A 85 -8.74 10.86 -6.10
CA THR A 85 -8.71 12.17 -6.76
C THR A 85 -7.73 12.21 -7.93
N LEU A 86 -6.56 11.59 -7.80
CA LEU A 86 -5.62 11.38 -8.91
C LEU A 86 -6.27 10.55 -10.03
N GLY A 87 -6.95 9.45 -9.71
CA GLY A 87 -7.65 8.64 -10.70
C GLY A 87 -8.72 9.43 -11.45
N ILE A 88 -9.51 10.27 -10.76
CA ILE A 88 -10.48 11.17 -11.44
C ILE A 88 -9.74 12.17 -12.34
N TYR A 89 -8.67 12.77 -11.85
CA TYR A 89 -7.86 13.73 -12.62
C TYR A 89 -7.27 13.07 -13.88
N ASP A 90 -6.77 11.85 -13.76
CA ASP A 90 -6.21 11.11 -14.88
C ASP A 90 -7.26 10.83 -15.95
N MET A 91 -8.45 10.39 -15.52
CA MET A 91 -9.57 10.10 -16.42
C MET A 91 -10.14 11.33 -17.12
N THR A 92 -10.16 12.48 -16.44
CA THR A 92 -10.84 13.70 -16.93
C THR A 92 -9.90 14.66 -17.65
N SER A 93 -8.60 14.62 -17.34
CA SER A 93 -7.63 15.61 -17.82
C SER A 93 -6.44 14.97 -18.54
N VAL A 94 -5.82 13.94 -17.95
CA VAL A 94 -4.56 13.37 -18.46
C VAL A 94 -4.78 12.48 -19.67
N LEU A 95 -5.69 11.51 -19.60
CA LEU A 95 -5.96 10.59 -20.72
C LEU A 95 -6.59 11.29 -21.94
N PRO A 96 -7.56 12.20 -21.80
CA PRO A 96 -8.10 12.93 -22.94
C PRO A 96 -7.07 13.83 -23.62
N SER A 97 -6.17 14.46 -22.87
CA SER A 97 -5.10 15.29 -23.44
C SER A 97 -4.05 14.48 -24.20
N ALA A 98 -3.90 13.19 -23.90
CA ALA A 98 -3.05 12.27 -24.62
C ALA A 98 -3.76 11.53 -25.78
N SER A 99 -5.01 11.89 -26.11
CA SER A 99 -5.83 11.22 -27.14
C SER A 99 -5.92 9.68 -26.98
N ALA A 100 -5.85 9.19 -25.74
CA ALA A 100 -5.73 7.77 -25.44
C ALA A 100 -7.01 6.98 -25.78
N SER A 101 -6.86 5.77 -26.31
CA SER A 101 -7.99 4.88 -26.64
C SER A 101 -8.57 4.25 -25.37
N ARG A 102 -9.79 3.67 -25.44
CA ARG A 102 -10.43 2.97 -24.29
C ARG A 102 -9.59 1.79 -23.75
N GLU A 103 -8.67 1.27 -24.52
CA GLU A 103 -7.77 0.17 -24.15
C GLU A 103 -6.54 0.65 -23.36
N ASP A 104 -6.23 1.95 -23.40
CA ASP A 104 -5.08 2.60 -22.75
C ASP A 104 -5.38 3.05 -21.31
N PHE A 105 -6.62 2.87 -20.87
CA PHE A 105 -7.09 3.21 -19.52
C PHE A 105 -6.48 2.30 -18.43
N VAL A 106 -5.80 1.23 -18.83
CA VAL A 106 -5.10 0.31 -17.91
C VAL A 106 -3.64 0.72 -17.81
N ILE A 107 -3.21 1.16 -16.62
CA ILE A 107 -1.83 1.61 -16.31
C ILE A 107 -0.77 0.59 -16.75
N CYS A 108 -1.02 -0.72 -16.58
CA CYS A 108 -0.12 -1.79 -17.00
C CYS A 108 0.07 -1.88 -18.53
N SER A 109 -0.83 -1.29 -19.32
CA SER A 109 -0.78 -1.33 -20.79
C SER A 109 0.21 -0.35 -21.38
N ILE A 110 0.53 0.75 -20.67
CA ILE A 110 1.26 1.90 -21.25
C ILE A 110 2.70 1.53 -21.62
N CYS A 111 3.40 0.76 -20.77
CA CYS A 111 4.79 0.37 -21.05
C CYS A 111 4.90 -0.62 -22.22
N LEU A 112 3.93 -1.53 -22.35
CA LEU A 112 3.86 -2.55 -23.40
C LEU A 112 2.89 -2.17 -24.52
N PHE A 113 2.62 -0.87 -24.69
CA PHE A 113 1.65 -0.39 -25.67
C PHE A 113 2.03 -0.84 -27.08
N CYS A 114 3.32 -0.75 -27.45
CA CYS A 114 3.85 -1.20 -28.73
C CYS A 114 3.90 -2.73 -28.91
N PHE A 115 3.68 -3.52 -27.85
CA PHE A 115 3.85 -4.97 -27.84
C PHE A 115 2.54 -5.67 -27.43
N GLN A 116 1.52 -5.59 -28.30
CA GLN A 116 0.16 -6.06 -27.99
C GLN A 116 0.09 -7.53 -27.54
N TYR A 117 0.83 -8.44 -28.17
CA TYR A 117 0.86 -9.85 -27.77
C TYR A 117 1.33 -10.01 -26.31
N TRP A 118 2.50 -9.45 -25.98
CA TRP A 118 3.07 -9.56 -24.64
C TRP A 118 2.25 -8.84 -23.58
N ARG A 119 1.66 -7.69 -23.94
CA ARG A 119 0.69 -6.99 -23.08
C ARG A 119 -0.44 -7.93 -22.63
N GLN A 120 -1.06 -8.66 -23.54
CA GLN A 120 -2.15 -9.59 -23.21
C GLN A 120 -1.68 -10.75 -22.32
N VAL A 121 -0.49 -11.32 -22.58
CA VAL A 121 0.09 -12.38 -21.74
C VAL A 121 0.25 -11.91 -20.29
N TYR A 122 0.78 -10.72 -20.07
CA TYR A 122 0.96 -10.16 -18.73
C TYR A 122 -0.38 -9.82 -18.05
N LEU A 123 -1.33 -9.24 -18.77
CA LEU A 123 -2.66 -8.94 -18.22
C LEU A 123 -3.41 -10.22 -17.78
N ILE A 124 -3.37 -11.27 -18.60
CA ILE A 124 -3.99 -12.58 -18.26
C ILE A 124 -3.28 -13.21 -17.06
N THR A 125 -1.95 -13.14 -17.01
CA THR A 125 -1.20 -13.70 -15.88
C THR A 125 -1.50 -12.97 -14.57
N VAL A 126 -1.53 -11.63 -14.59
CA VAL A 126 -1.92 -10.82 -13.43
C VAL A 126 -3.35 -11.13 -12.99
N LEU A 127 -4.29 -11.27 -13.94
CA LEU A 127 -5.67 -11.68 -13.64
C LEU A 127 -5.72 -13.05 -12.95
N ALA A 128 -4.99 -14.04 -13.47
CA ALA A 128 -4.91 -15.37 -12.87
C ALA A 128 -4.32 -15.33 -11.45
N MET A 129 -3.28 -14.52 -11.23
CA MET A 129 -2.69 -14.31 -9.90
C MET A 129 -3.68 -13.66 -8.92
N ILE A 130 -4.42 -12.62 -9.36
CA ILE A 130 -5.46 -11.97 -8.55
C ILE A 130 -6.53 -12.98 -8.13
N LEU A 131 -7.01 -13.80 -9.07
CA LEU A 131 -8.00 -14.84 -8.78
C LEU A 131 -7.45 -15.88 -7.79
N ALA A 132 -6.20 -16.33 -7.96
CA ALA A 132 -5.57 -17.27 -7.03
C ALA A 132 -5.46 -16.70 -5.61
N VAL A 133 -5.04 -15.43 -5.46
CA VAL A 133 -4.98 -14.73 -4.18
C VAL A 133 -6.37 -14.59 -3.56
N PHE A 134 -7.37 -14.25 -4.37
CA PHE A 134 -8.76 -14.14 -3.91
C PHE A 134 -9.29 -15.46 -3.34
N PHE A 135 -9.08 -16.59 -4.03
CA PHE A 135 -9.45 -17.90 -3.50
C PHE A 135 -8.69 -18.25 -2.21
N ALA A 136 -7.41 -17.90 -2.12
CA ALA A 136 -6.64 -18.09 -0.89
C ALA A 136 -7.20 -17.25 0.28
N GLN A 137 -7.65 -16.02 0.03
CA GLN A 137 -8.23 -15.13 1.04
C GLN A 137 -9.58 -15.60 1.58
N ILE A 138 -10.39 -16.27 0.75
CA ILE A 138 -11.67 -16.86 1.16
C ILE A 138 -11.46 -18.09 2.05
N HIS A 139 -10.29 -18.74 1.95
CA HIS A 139 -10.02 -19.96 2.69
C HIS A 139 -10.13 -19.73 4.22
N PRO A 140 -10.90 -20.55 4.97
CA PRO A 140 -11.15 -20.33 6.39
C PRO A 140 -9.88 -20.24 7.25
N SER A 141 -8.82 -20.94 6.85
CA SER A 141 -7.54 -20.93 7.57
C SER A 141 -6.66 -19.71 7.26
N TYR A 142 -7.01 -18.88 6.27
CA TYR A 142 -6.16 -17.77 5.83
C TYR A 142 -5.80 -16.81 6.97
N LEU A 143 -6.77 -16.52 7.85
CA LEU A 143 -6.57 -15.62 8.99
C LEU A 143 -5.92 -16.29 10.22
N THR A 144 -5.63 -17.59 10.17
CA THR A 144 -4.98 -18.31 11.27
C THR A 144 -3.49 -18.03 11.32
N GLN A 145 -2.91 -18.09 12.52
CA GLN A 145 -1.46 -17.92 12.71
C GLN A 145 -0.63 -18.96 11.94
N GLN A 146 -1.17 -20.16 11.70
CA GLN A 146 -0.51 -21.21 10.93
C GLN A 146 -0.23 -20.78 9.48
N TRP A 147 -1.13 -19.97 8.88
CA TRP A 147 -1.04 -19.48 7.51
C TRP A 147 -0.26 -18.16 7.38
N GLN A 148 0.23 -17.58 8.48
CA GLN A 148 0.95 -16.30 8.45
C GLN A 148 2.19 -16.34 7.52
N ARG A 149 2.96 -17.43 7.55
CA ARG A 149 4.10 -17.63 6.64
C ARG A 149 3.64 -17.73 5.19
N LEU A 150 2.63 -18.54 4.92
CA LEU A 150 2.10 -18.73 3.55
C LEU A 150 1.53 -17.42 2.99
N ARG A 151 0.83 -16.63 3.79
CA ARG A 151 0.36 -15.28 3.43
C ARG A 151 1.49 -14.36 2.99
N SER A 152 2.57 -14.35 3.77
CA SER A 152 3.75 -13.54 3.47
C SER A 152 4.43 -14.00 2.18
N ILE A 153 4.52 -15.32 1.94
CA ILE A 153 5.04 -15.90 0.70
C ILE A 153 4.16 -15.49 -0.49
N ILE A 154 2.84 -15.65 -0.40
CA ILE A 154 1.89 -15.25 -1.46
C ILE A 154 2.07 -13.77 -1.80
N PHE A 155 2.11 -12.90 -0.80
CA PHE A 155 2.31 -11.46 -0.98
C PHE A 155 3.64 -11.16 -1.68
N CYS A 156 4.76 -11.71 -1.18
CA CYS A 156 6.08 -11.51 -1.77
C CYS A 156 6.18 -12.03 -3.22
N SER A 157 5.58 -13.19 -3.52
CA SER A 157 5.56 -13.75 -4.87
C SER A 157 4.79 -12.87 -5.84
N VAL A 158 3.64 -12.35 -5.42
CA VAL A 158 2.82 -11.45 -6.26
C VAL A 158 3.53 -10.12 -6.50
N SER A 159 4.12 -9.52 -5.45
CA SER A 159 4.89 -8.28 -5.59
C SER A 159 6.16 -8.46 -6.42
N GLY A 160 6.86 -9.58 -6.26
CA GLY A 160 8.10 -9.90 -6.99
C GLY A 160 7.87 -10.20 -8.48
N TYR A 161 6.68 -10.66 -8.85
CA TYR A 161 6.34 -10.93 -10.26
C TYR A 161 6.56 -9.72 -11.17
N GLY A 162 6.36 -8.49 -10.68
CA GLY A 162 6.56 -7.26 -11.45
C GLY A 162 7.98 -7.08 -12.02
N VAL A 163 8.98 -7.78 -11.49
CA VAL A 163 10.35 -7.76 -12.02
C VAL A 163 10.42 -8.43 -13.40
N ILE A 164 9.66 -9.50 -13.62
CA ILE A 164 9.64 -10.25 -14.89
C ILE A 164 9.22 -9.37 -16.09
N PRO A 165 8.04 -8.71 -16.10
CA PRO A 165 7.65 -7.82 -17.19
C PRO A 165 8.59 -6.62 -17.34
N THR A 166 9.21 -6.15 -16.24
CA THR A 166 10.19 -5.06 -16.30
C THR A 166 11.44 -5.49 -17.08
N LEU A 167 12.03 -6.63 -16.72
CA LEU A 167 13.22 -7.16 -17.40
C LEU A 167 12.91 -7.50 -18.87
N HIS A 168 11.75 -8.10 -19.12
CA HIS A 168 11.33 -8.43 -20.48
C HIS A 168 11.10 -7.16 -21.32
N TRP A 169 10.49 -6.13 -20.75
CA TRP A 169 10.31 -4.83 -21.41
C TRP A 169 11.64 -4.18 -21.78
N VAL A 170 12.65 -4.24 -20.90
CA VAL A 170 14.01 -3.76 -21.22
C VAL A 170 14.59 -4.51 -22.42
N TRP A 171 14.44 -5.84 -22.46
CA TRP A 171 14.90 -6.65 -23.58
C TRP A 171 14.17 -6.30 -24.89
N LEU A 172 12.85 -6.17 -24.87
CA LEU A 172 12.03 -5.84 -26.04
C LEU A 172 12.38 -4.47 -26.66
N ASN A 173 12.83 -3.51 -25.86
CA ASN A 173 13.24 -2.19 -26.36
C ASN A 173 14.70 -2.14 -26.85
N GLY A 174 15.40 -3.28 -26.96
CA GLY A 174 16.78 -3.34 -27.42
C GLY A 174 17.84 -3.23 -26.31
N GLY A 175 17.42 -3.42 -25.05
CA GLY A 175 18.31 -3.46 -23.90
C GLY A 175 18.52 -2.11 -23.20
N ILE A 176 19.47 -2.08 -22.26
CA ILE A 176 19.70 -0.93 -21.37
C ILE A 176 20.12 0.33 -22.14
N GLY A 177 20.74 0.20 -23.31
CA GLY A 177 21.19 1.33 -24.12
C GLY A 177 20.07 2.13 -24.82
N ALA A 178 18.83 1.63 -24.82
CA ALA A 178 17.72 2.31 -25.49
C ALA A 178 17.34 3.61 -24.75
N PRO A 179 17.06 4.72 -25.45
CA PRO A 179 16.74 6.01 -24.82
C PRO A 179 15.58 5.92 -23.81
N ILE A 180 14.49 5.23 -24.20
CA ILE A 180 13.33 5.04 -23.32
C ILE A 180 13.67 4.24 -22.05
N VAL A 181 14.59 3.27 -22.16
CA VAL A 181 15.01 2.45 -21.02
C VAL A 181 15.87 3.28 -20.07
N GLN A 182 16.79 4.10 -20.58
CA GLN A 182 17.62 4.99 -19.76
C GLN A 182 16.80 6.00 -18.96
N ASP A 183 15.71 6.53 -19.55
CA ASP A 183 14.86 7.49 -18.86
C ASP A 183 13.90 6.84 -17.86
N PHE A 184 13.35 5.67 -18.20
CA PHE A 184 12.32 5.02 -17.39
C PHE A 184 12.87 4.08 -16.32
N ALA A 185 13.93 3.31 -16.61
CA ALA A 185 14.47 2.31 -15.69
C ALA A 185 14.89 2.88 -14.32
N PRO A 186 15.55 4.05 -14.22
CA PRO A 186 15.86 4.66 -12.92
C PRO A 186 14.61 4.93 -12.08
N ARG A 187 13.51 5.34 -12.70
CA ARG A 187 12.24 5.58 -12.00
C ARG A 187 11.64 4.30 -11.43
N VAL A 188 11.72 3.21 -12.20
CA VAL A 188 11.30 1.86 -11.76
C VAL A 188 12.19 1.36 -10.62
N ILE A 189 13.50 1.56 -10.70
CA ILE A 189 14.45 1.18 -9.64
C ILE A 189 14.12 1.92 -8.35
N VAL A 190 13.89 3.24 -8.40
CA VAL A 190 13.50 4.03 -7.21
C VAL A 190 12.23 3.47 -6.57
N MET A 191 11.22 3.11 -7.37
CA MET A 191 10.00 2.47 -6.85
C MET A 191 10.33 1.18 -6.07
N TYR A 192 11.13 0.28 -6.66
CA TYR A 192 11.50 -0.98 -6.02
C TYR A 192 12.37 -0.79 -4.77
N VAL A 193 13.23 0.24 -4.74
CA VAL A 193 14.01 0.59 -3.55
C VAL A 193 13.09 1.04 -2.42
N ILE A 194 12.11 1.91 -2.69
CA ILE A 194 11.13 2.34 -1.67
C ILE A 194 10.32 1.13 -1.18
N ALA A 195 9.88 0.25 -2.10
CA ALA A 195 9.15 -0.97 -1.76
C ALA A 195 9.96 -1.91 -0.84
N LEU A 196 11.24 -2.12 -1.17
CA LEU A 196 12.16 -2.94 -0.37
C LEU A 196 12.39 -2.31 1.00
N LEU A 197 12.66 -1.01 1.08
CA LEU A 197 12.85 -0.31 2.34
C LEU A 197 11.62 -0.41 3.24
N ALA A 198 10.44 -0.20 2.67
CA ALA A 198 9.18 -0.41 3.37
C ALA A 198 9.14 -1.83 3.96
N PHE A 199 9.38 -2.84 3.12
CA PHE A 199 9.27 -4.24 3.52
C PHE A 199 10.26 -4.58 4.64
N LEU A 200 11.48 -4.03 4.56
CA LEU A 200 12.50 -4.17 5.60
C LEU A 200 12.04 -3.60 6.94
N PHE A 201 11.40 -2.42 6.99
CA PHE A 201 10.79 -1.90 8.22
C PHE A 201 9.69 -2.85 8.74
N TYR A 202 8.80 -3.30 7.87
CA TYR A 202 7.69 -4.19 8.25
C TYR A 202 8.15 -5.50 8.88
N ILE A 203 9.19 -6.15 8.32
CA ILE A 203 9.69 -7.43 8.84
C ILE A 203 10.61 -7.26 10.05
N SER A 204 11.43 -6.21 10.08
CA SER A 204 12.44 -6.01 11.15
C SER A 204 11.83 -5.53 12.46
N LYS A 205 10.62 -4.94 12.40
CA LYS A 205 9.93 -4.29 13.54
C LYS A 205 10.75 -3.15 14.15
N VAL A 206 11.60 -2.51 13.34
CA VAL A 206 12.39 -1.33 13.74
C VAL A 206 11.56 -0.08 13.44
N PRO A 207 11.44 0.89 14.36
CA PRO A 207 12.26 1.10 15.55
C PRO A 207 11.70 0.51 16.86
N GLU A 208 10.45 0.05 16.90
CA GLU A 208 9.78 -0.40 18.13
C GLU A 208 10.48 -1.57 18.81
N ARG A 209 11.21 -2.39 18.05
CA ARG A 209 12.09 -3.45 18.57
C ARG A 209 13.17 -2.93 19.52
N TYR A 210 13.68 -1.72 19.30
CA TYR A 210 14.70 -1.09 20.15
C TYR A 210 14.11 -0.22 21.24
N PHE A 211 12.87 0.24 21.06
CA PHE A 211 12.15 1.08 22.02
C PHE A 211 10.75 0.51 22.35
N PRO A 212 10.68 -0.67 22.99
CA PRO A 212 9.40 -1.33 23.28
C PRO A 212 8.51 -0.45 24.17
N GLY A 213 7.22 -0.36 23.83
CA GLY A 213 6.24 0.46 24.55
C GLY A 213 6.31 1.97 24.29
N GLN A 214 7.43 2.49 23.79
CA GLN A 214 7.56 3.91 23.47
C GLN A 214 6.86 4.22 22.15
N LEU A 215 6.92 3.34 21.16
CA LEU A 215 6.35 3.60 19.83
C LEU A 215 4.95 2.99 19.64
N ASN A 216 4.14 2.96 20.70
CA ASN A 216 2.81 2.37 20.68
C ASN A 216 1.84 3.10 19.73
N TYR A 217 1.92 4.43 19.66
CA TYR A 217 0.94 5.25 18.93
C TYR A 217 1.51 5.90 17.66
N LEU A 218 2.80 6.21 17.65
CA LEU A 218 3.46 6.92 16.56
C LEU A 218 4.87 6.35 16.32
N GLY A 219 5.25 6.20 15.06
CA GLY A 219 6.61 5.84 14.64
C GLY A 219 6.92 4.35 14.63
N SER A 220 5.92 3.48 14.79
CA SER A 220 6.13 2.02 14.64
C SER A 220 6.42 1.63 13.20
N SER A 221 7.10 0.51 13.00
CA SER A 221 7.52 0.05 11.68
C SER A 221 6.35 -0.20 10.74
N HIS A 222 5.22 -0.63 11.29
CA HIS A 222 3.98 -0.83 10.53
C HIS A 222 3.43 0.50 9.99
N GLN A 223 3.55 1.59 10.75
CA GLN A 223 3.15 2.92 10.31
C GLN A 223 4.11 3.44 9.22
N ILE A 224 5.41 3.24 9.42
CA ILE A 224 6.45 3.60 8.43
C ILE A 224 6.22 2.83 7.12
N TRP A 225 5.92 1.54 7.20
CA TRP A 225 5.54 0.70 6.05
C TRP A 225 4.40 1.34 5.25
N HIS A 226 3.30 1.73 5.91
CA HIS A 226 2.16 2.34 5.23
C HIS A 226 2.50 3.66 4.55
N ILE A 227 3.26 4.53 5.24
CA ILE A 227 3.68 5.81 4.68
C ILE A 227 4.56 5.59 3.44
N LEU A 228 5.56 4.70 3.53
CA LEU A 228 6.44 4.38 2.41
C LEU A 228 5.67 3.72 1.25
N ALA A 229 4.66 2.90 1.53
CA ALA A 229 3.81 2.32 0.49
C ALA A 229 3.02 3.39 -0.27
N VAL A 230 2.46 4.40 0.42
CA VAL A 230 1.80 5.54 -0.24
C VAL A 230 2.78 6.35 -1.09
N VAL A 231 3.98 6.64 -0.56
CA VAL A 231 5.04 7.35 -1.30
C VAL A 231 5.46 6.57 -2.55
N MET A 232 5.65 5.25 -2.43
CA MET A 232 5.97 4.36 -3.54
C MET A 232 4.88 4.38 -4.61
N LEU A 233 3.61 4.24 -4.22
CA LEU A 233 2.49 4.26 -5.16
C LEU A 233 2.35 5.61 -5.86
N TYR A 234 2.57 6.71 -5.15
CA TYR A 234 2.57 8.05 -5.74
C TYR A 234 3.72 8.23 -6.73
N TRP A 235 4.93 7.78 -6.38
CA TRP A 235 6.08 7.78 -7.27
C TRP A 235 5.84 6.94 -8.53
N TRP A 236 5.23 5.75 -8.36
CA TRP A 236 4.85 4.89 -9.47
C TRP A 236 3.85 5.58 -10.40
N HIS A 237 2.81 6.17 -9.85
CA HIS A 237 1.84 6.97 -10.61
C HIS A 237 2.52 8.09 -11.42
N GLN A 238 3.40 8.90 -10.80
CA GLN A 238 4.13 9.96 -11.51
C GLN A 238 5.01 9.40 -12.64
N SER A 239 5.61 8.22 -12.43
CA SER A 239 6.42 7.54 -13.44
C SER A 239 5.56 7.05 -14.61
N THR A 240 4.35 6.58 -14.35
CA THR A 240 3.37 6.21 -15.37
C THR A 240 2.92 7.42 -16.20
N VAL A 241 2.58 8.54 -15.55
CA VAL A 241 2.20 9.77 -16.28
C VAL A 241 3.34 10.24 -17.17
N TYR A 242 4.59 10.20 -16.67
CA TYR A 242 5.77 10.52 -17.47
C TYR A 242 5.90 9.62 -18.71
N VAL A 243 5.81 8.30 -18.54
CA VAL A 243 5.95 7.37 -19.68
C VAL A 243 4.80 7.50 -20.68
N MET A 244 3.60 7.84 -20.20
CA MET A 244 2.45 8.13 -21.06
C MET A 244 2.71 9.37 -21.92
N GLN A 245 3.20 10.46 -21.31
CA GLN A 245 3.57 11.68 -22.04
C GLN A 245 4.69 11.43 -23.05
N TYR A 246 5.72 10.66 -22.66
CA TYR A 246 6.78 10.23 -23.57
C TYR A 246 6.22 9.49 -24.79
N ARG A 247 5.26 8.58 -24.60
CA ARG A 247 4.64 7.84 -25.70
C ARG A 247 3.71 8.69 -26.57
N HIS A 248 3.16 9.76 -26.03
CA HIS A 248 2.40 10.73 -26.82
C HIS A 248 3.32 11.55 -27.74
N SER A 249 4.53 11.92 -27.28
CA SER A 249 5.50 12.62 -28.13
C SER A 249 6.25 11.69 -29.08
N GLU A 250 6.54 10.46 -28.64
CA GLU A 250 7.30 9.44 -29.38
C GLU A 250 6.41 8.19 -29.56
N PRO A 251 5.52 8.20 -30.57
CA PRO A 251 4.63 7.07 -30.84
C PRO A 251 5.44 5.81 -31.17
N CYS A 252 4.78 4.65 -31.06
CA CYS A 252 5.42 3.40 -31.44
C CYS A 252 5.90 3.49 -32.89
N PRO A 253 7.09 2.93 -33.20
CA PRO A 253 7.50 2.79 -34.58
C PRO A 253 6.40 2.03 -35.32
N ASP A 254 5.96 2.54 -36.46
CA ASP A 254 5.10 1.78 -37.35
C ASP A 254 5.85 0.49 -37.65
N TYR A 255 5.36 -0.62 -37.11
CA TYR A 255 5.82 -1.93 -37.49
C TYR A 255 5.27 -2.15 -38.90
N VAL A 256 5.90 -1.51 -39.90
CA VAL A 256 5.77 -1.92 -41.28
C VAL A 256 6.05 -3.40 -41.23
N SER A 257 5.00 -4.15 -41.57
CA SER A 257 4.97 -5.59 -41.75
C SER A 257 6.17 -6.02 -42.60
N HIS A 258 7.31 -6.22 -41.95
CA HIS A 258 8.46 -6.84 -42.55
C HIS A 258 8.33 -8.33 -42.25
N LEU A 259 7.65 -8.97 -43.22
CA LEU A 259 7.54 -10.40 -43.53
C LEU A 259 6.52 -11.21 -42.73
#